data_AF-A0A926HSQ9-F1
#
_entry.id   AF-A0A926HSQ9-F1
#
_cell.length_a   1.000
_cell.length_b   1.000
_cell.length_c   1.000
_cell.angle_alpha   90.00
_cell.angle_beta   90.00
_cell.angle_gamma   90.00
#
_symmetry.space_group_name_H-M   'P 1'
#
loop_
_entity.id
_entity.type
_entity.pdbx_description
1 polymer ?
#
loop_
_entity_poly.entity_id
_entity_poly.type
_entity_poly.pdbx_seq_one_letter_code
_entity_poly.pdbx_strand_id
1 'polypeptide(L)'
;MKRTELSTLLKGLAVIAGAVILILYGPVAVSLGQKFAHQNPELRHLFWPFLLFLWASVIPFYLALGYAWRIFNAIAQDASYTPKNVLRLKRISFLALIDCLLYFFAVVALLLLEILNPGVLLVVLAVMLVSAVVCAVSAALSHLVEKAYLAVQDSEDTR
;
A
#
# COMPACT_ATOMS: atom_id res chain seq x y z
N MET A 1 2.62 -0.58 27.52
CA MET A 1 2.13 0.47 26.61
C MET A 1 0.63 0.56 26.70
N LYS A 2 0.07 1.76 26.90
CA LYS A 2 -1.39 1.96 26.83
C LYS A 2 -1.84 1.86 25.37
N ARG A 3 -3.04 1.30 25.11
CA ARG A 3 -3.56 1.10 23.74
C ARG A 3 -3.68 2.41 22.94
N THR A 4 -3.88 3.52 23.64
CA THR A 4 -3.88 4.88 23.09
C THR A 4 -2.49 5.34 22.61
N GLU A 5 -1.42 4.97 23.32
CA GLU A 5 -0.04 5.22 22.88
C GLU A 5 0.25 4.43 21.61
N LEU A 6 -0.15 3.15 21.55
CA LEU A 6 0.02 2.30 20.37
C LEU A 6 -0.69 2.89 19.14
N SER A 7 -1.96 3.29 19.29
CA SER A 7 -2.73 3.93 18.20
C SER A 7 -2.05 5.23 17.72
N THR A 8 -1.51 6.03 18.63
CA THR A 8 -0.82 7.28 18.30
C THR A 8 0.48 7.03 17.55
N LEU A 9 1.27 6.03 17.95
CA LEU A 9 2.46 5.63 17.22
C LEU A 9 2.14 5.13 15.81
N LEU A 10 1.12 4.27 15.66
CA LEU A 10 0.70 3.74 14.36
C LEU A 10 0.24 4.86 13.41
N LYS A 11 -0.50 5.84 13.93
CA LYS A 11 -0.89 7.04 13.18
C LYS A 11 0.33 7.89 12.80
N GLY A 12 1.26 8.10 13.72
CA GLY A 12 2.51 8.81 13.45
C GLY A 12 3.29 8.15 12.31
N LEU A 13 3.46 6.83 12.35
CA LEU A 13 4.10 6.06 11.28
C LEU A 13 3.35 6.17 9.96
N ALA A 14 2.01 6.16 9.97
CA ALA A 14 1.20 6.34 8.77
C ALA A 14 1.40 7.73 8.13
N VAL A 15 1.44 8.80 8.94
CA VAL A 15 1.72 10.17 8.45
C VAL A 15 3.12 10.24 7.84
N ILE A 16 4.12 9.67 8.51
CA ILE A 16 5.51 9.65 8.01
C ILE A 16 5.57 8.89 6.68
N ALA A 17 4.96 7.70 6.59
CA ALA A 17 4.92 6.92 5.37
C ALA A 17 4.24 7.69 4.22
N GLY A 18 3.11 8.34 4.49
CA GLY A 18 2.44 9.21 3.51
C GLY A 18 3.32 10.35 3.03
N ALA A 19 3.97 11.07 3.94
CA ALA A 19 4.87 12.18 3.59
C ALA A 19 6.08 11.72 2.77
N VAL A 20 6.68 10.57 3.14
CA VAL A 20 7.80 9.98 2.39
C VAL A 20 7.36 9.65 0.96
N ILE A 21 6.22 8.98 0.77
CA ILE A 21 5.71 8.66 -0.56
C ILE A 21 5.42 9.92 -1.37
N LEU A 22 4.83 10.96 -0.76
CA LEU A 22 4.58 12.23 -1.44
C LEU A 22 5.87 12.88 -1.96
N ILE A 23 6.93 12.89 -1.14
CA ILE A 23 8.23 13.46 -1.52
C ILE A 23 8.89 12.60 -2.62
N LEU A 24 8.83 11.28 -2.49
CA LEU A 24 9.41 10.36 -3.46
C LEU A 24 8.72 10.47 -4.83
N TYR A 25 7.39 10.55 -4.87
CA TYR A 25 6.60 10.55 -6.12
C TYR A 25 6.39 11.95 -6.71
N GLY A 26 6.59 13.00 -5.92
CA GLY A 26 6.56 14.38 -6.39
C GLY A 26 7.95 14.84 -6.86
N PRO A 27 8.70 15.62 -6.06
CA PRO A 27 9.94 16.26 -6.49
C PRO A 27 11.03 15.27 -6.90
N VAL A 28 11.16 14.14 -6.19
CA VAL A 28 12.23 13.17 -6.46
C VAL A 28 11.99 12.46 -7.79
N ALA A 29 10.82 11.86 -8.00
CA ALA A 29 10.46 11.20 -9.26
C ALA A 29 10.55 12.13 -10.47
N VAL A 30 10.08 13.38 -10.35
CA VAL A 30 10.21 14.38 -11.42
C VAL A 30 11.67 14.68 -11.73
N SER A 31 12.50 14.90 -10.70
CA SER A 31 13.93 15.22 -10.89
C SER A 31 14.71 14.06 -11.52
N LEU A 32 14.45 12.82 -11.08
CA LEU A 32 15.09 11.62 -11.63
C LEU A 32 14.64 11.36 -13.07
N GLY A 33 13.33 11.47 -13.34
CA GLY A 33 12.81 11.25 -14.68
C GLY A 33 13.26 12.34 -15.67
N GLN A 34 13.42 13.59 -15.24
CA GLN A 34 14.01 14.63 -16.09
C GLN A 34 15.46 14.34 -16.43
N LYS A 35 16.29 13.95 -15.44
CA LYS A 35 17.68 13.54 -15.69
C LYS A 35 17.75 12.37 -16.67
N PHE A 36 16.89 11.37 -16.49
CA PHE A 36 16.81 10.22 -17.39
C PHE A 36 16.40 10.62 -18.81
N ALA A 37 15.41 11.50 -18.96
CA ALA A 37 14.96 12.00 -20.26
C ALA A 37 15.98 12.90 -20.97
N HIS A 38 16.83 13.61 -20.21
CA HIS A 38 17.95 14.36 -20.78
C HIS A 38 19.09 13.46 -21.26
N GLN A 39 19.33 12.35 -20.57
CA GLN A 39 20.38 11.38 -20.92
C GLN A 39 19.97 10.47 -22.09
N ASN A 40 18.67 10.19 -22.24
CA ASN A 40 18.13 9.31 -23.28
C ASN A 40 17.02 10.05 -24.06
N PRO A 41 17.39 10.89 -25.04
CA PRO A 41 16.43 11.71 -25.79
C PRO A 41 15.38 10.87 -26.51
N GLU A 42 15.72 9.66 -26.98
CA GLU A 42 14.76 8.77 -27.61
C GLU A 42 13.65 8.32 -26.66
N LEU A 43 13.90 8.23 -25.35
CA LEU A 43 12.93 7.78 -24.34
C LEU A 43 12.13 8.93 -23.70
N ARG A 44 12.36 10.18 -24.12
CA ARG A 44 11.71 11.37 -23.53
C ARG A 44 10.19 11.34 -23.63
N HIS A 45 9.65 10.72 -24.67
CA HIS A 45 8.20 10.57 -24.86
C HIS A 45 7.56 9.65 -23.80
N LEU A 46 8.33 8.73 -23.22
CA LEU A 46 7.88 7.78 -22.19
C LEU A 46 7.85 8.38 -20.77
N PHE A 47 8.50 9.53 -20.57
CA PHE A 47 8.56 10.22 -19.28
C PHE A 47 7.16 10.55 -18.73
N TRP A 48 6.30 11.14 -19.55
CA TRP A 48 4.95 11.53 -19.14
C TRP A 48 4.06 10.32 -18.80
N PRO A 49 3.98 9.28 -19.64
CA PRO A 49 3.29 8.03 -19.29
C PRO A 49 3.79 7.40 -17.99
N PHE A 50 5.10 7.34 -17.77
CA PHE A 50 5.68 6.76 -16.56
C PHE A 50 5.36 7.59 -15.31
N LEU A 51 5.42 8.92 -15.42
CA LEU A 51 5.08 9.82 -14.32
C LEU A 51 3.58 9.72 -13.96
N LEU A 52 2.72 9.66 -14.98
CA LEU A 52 1.27 9.47 -14.77
C LEU A 52 0.98 8.11 -14.11
N PHE A 53 1.67 7.06 -14.53
CA PHE A 53 1.58 5.73 -13.91
C PHE A 53 1.99 5.76 -12.43
N LEU A 54 3.12 6.41 -12.10
CA LEU A 54 3.56 6.58 -10.71
C LEU A 54 2.53 7.34 -9.88
N TRP A 55 1.95 8.42 -10.41
CA TRP A 55 0.91 9.15 -9.70
C TRP A 55 -0.38 8.33 -9.54
N ALA A 56 -0.73 7.50 -10.52
CA ALA A 56 -1.86 6.59 -10.42
C ALA A 56 -1.62 5.48 -9.37
N SER A 57 -0.40 4.93 -9.26
CA SER A 57 -0.06 3.89 -8.28
C SER A 57 -0.09 4.40 -6.83
N VAL A 58 0.04 5.70 -6.62
CA VAL A 58 -0.08 6.33 -5.30
C VAL A 58 -1.51 6.33 -4.76
N ILE A 59 -2.52 6.23 -5.63
CA ILE A 59 -3.94 6.22 -5.25
C ILE A 59 -4.28 5.01 -4.35
N PRO A 60 -4.02 3.74 -4.74
CA PRO A 60 -4.32 2.59 -3.89
C PRO A 60 -3.57 2.63 -2.56
N PHE A 61 -2.34 3.14 -2.54
CA PHE A 61 -1.57 3.33 -1.31
C PHE A 61 -2.27 4.26 -0.31
N TYR A 62 -2.69 5.46 -0.73
CA TYR A 62 -3.38 6.39 0.16
C TYR A 62 -4.77 5.91 0.59
N LEU A 63 -5.48 5.19 -0.28
CA LEU A 63 -6.73 4.54 0.09
C LEU A 63 -6.52 3.49 1.19
N ALA A 64 -5.46 2.67 1.06
CA ALA A 64 -5.09 1.69 2.07
C ALA A 64 -4.71 2.37 3.40
N LEU A 65 -3.97 3.47 3.33
CA LEU A 65 -3.61 4.29 4.50
C LEU A 65 -4.84 4.86 5.21
N GLY A 66 -5.84 5.32 4.46
CA GLY A 66 -7.12 5.79 5.00
C GLY A 66 -7.91 4.69 5.73
N TYR A 67 -7.90 3.46 5.21
CA TYR A 67 -8.50 2.32 5.90
C TYR A 67 -7.72 1.94 7.15
N ALA A 68 -6.38 1.94 7.09
CA ALA A 68 -5.51 1.67 8.23
C ALA A 68 -5.74 2.68 9.36
N TRP A 69 -5.88 3.97 9.04
CA TRP A 69 -6.18 5.02 10.01
C TRP A 69 -7.47 4.75 10.79
N ARG A 70 -8.52 4.30 10.09
CA ARG A 70 -9.81 3.94 10.72
C ARG A 70 -9.68 2.74 11.64
N ILE A 71 -8.82 1.77 11.31
CA ILE A 71 -8.51 0.63 12.18
C ILE A 71 -7.73 1.12 13.41
N PHE A 72 -6.74 2.00 13.24
CA PHE A 72 -5.97 2.55 14.37
C PHE A 72 -6.84 3.34 15.34
N ASN A 73 -7.83 4.09 14.85
CA ASN A 73 -8.84 4.73 15.69
C ASN A 73 -9.68 3.71 16.48
N ALA A 74 -10.08 2.61 15.84
CA ALA A 74 -10.85 1.56 16.51
C ALA A 74 -10.04 0.86 17.62
N ILE A 75 -8.72 0.68 17.44
CA ILE A 75 -7.82 0.13 18.46
C ILE A 75 -7.76 1.02 19.71
N ALA A 76 -7.80 2.36 19.53
CA ALA A 76 -7.82 3.28 20.66
C ALA A 76 -9.13 3.22 21.48
N GLN A 77 -10.23 2.78 20.86
CA GLN A 77 -11.58 2.71 21.46
C GLN A 77 -11.93 1.30 21.94
N ASP A 78 -10.96 0.38 21.98
CA ASP A 78 -11.15 -1.04 22.31
C ASP A 78 -12.14 -1.81 21.40
N ALA A 79 -12.54 -1.21 20.27
CA ALA A 79 -13.46 -1.76 19.29
C ALA A 79 -12.73 -2.39 18.09
N SER A 80 -11.64 -3.12 18.38
CA SER A 80 -10.76 -3.71 17.36
C SER A 80 -11.44 -4.85 16.59
N TYR A 81 -12.25 -5.65 17.27
CA TYR A 81 -12.93 -6.82 16.73
C TYR A 81 -14.35 -6.49 16.26
N THR A 82 -14.44 -5.78 15.14
CA THR A 82 -15.73 -5.41 14.55
C THR A 82 -15.81 -5.88 13.10
N PRO A 83 -17.01 -6.24 12.60
CA PRO A 83 -17.23 -6.54 11.19
C PRO A 83 -16.75 -5.41 10.25
N LYS A 84 -16.84 -4.16 10.72
CA LYS A 84 -16.31 -2.99 10.01
C LYS A 84 -14.80 -3.06 9.81
N ASN A 85 -14.04 -3.51 10.81
CA ASN A 85 -12.59 -3.67 10.70
C ASN A 85 -12.18 -4.85 9.83
N VAL A 86 -12.93 -5.96 9.86
CA VAL A 86 -12.77 -7.08 8.91
C VAL A 86 -12.86 -6.56 7.47
N LEU A 87 -13.93 -5.82 7.14
CA LEU A 87 -14.10 -5.28 5.79
C LEU A 87 -12.98 -4.29 5.41
N ARG A 88 -12.51 -3.47 6.34
CA ARG A 88 -11.37 -2.55 6.11
C ARG A 88 -10.09 -3.32 5.79
N LEU A 89 -9.79 -4.41 6.50
CA LEU A 89 -8.64 -5.27 6.25
C LEU A 89 -8.74 -6.00 4.90
N LYS A 90 -9.93 -6.52 4.54
CA LYS A 90 -10.17 -7.09 3.19
C LYS A 90 -9.92 -6.05 2.10
N ARG A 91 -10.34 -4.80 2.30
CA ARG A 91 -10.08 -3.71 1.34
C ARG A 91 -8.60 -3.33 1.24
N ILE A 92 -7.86 -3.28 2.36
CA ILE A 92 -6.40 -3.05 2.33
C ILE A 92 -5.72 -4.17 1.56
N SER A 93 -6.09 -5.43 1.81
CA SER A 93 -5.56 -6.58 1.09
C SER A 93 -5.80 -6.47 -0.42
N PHE A 94 -7.03 -6.15 -0.83
CA PHE A 94 -7.39 -5.98 -2.23
C PHE A 94 -6.65 -4.81 -2.89
N LEU A 95 -6.48 -3.68 -2.20
CA LEU A 95 -5.71 -2.54 -2.72
C LEU A 95 -4.22 -2.88 -2.90
N ALA A 96 -3.65 -3.63 -1.96
CA ALA A 96 -2.27 -4.10 -2.07
C ALA A 96 -2.09 -5.11 -3.22
N LEU A 97 -3.09 -5.94 -3.50
CA LEU A 97 -3.10 -6.82 -4.66
C LEU A 97 -3.16 -6.02 -5.97
N ILE A 98 -4.03 -5.00 -6.07
CA ILE A 98 -4.09 -4.10 -7.23
C ILE A 98 -2.72 -3.47 -7.48
N ASP A 99 -2.08 -2.96 -6.43
CA ASP A 99 -0.76 -2.34 -6.52
C ASP A 99 0.29 -3.34 -7.02
N CYS A 100 0.32 -4.55 -6.47
CA CYS A 100 1.21 -5.62 -6.93
C CYS A 100 1.02 -5.95 -8.42
N LEU A 101 -0.23 -6.09 -8.88
CA LEU A 101 -0.54 -6.35 -10.29
C LEU A 101 -0.16 -5.19 -11.20
N LEU A 102 -0.40 -3.96 -10.76
CA LEU A 102 -0.05 -2.74 -11.49
C LEU A 102 1.46 -2.67 -11.75
N TYR A 103 2.28 -2.97 -10.75
CA TYR A 103 3.74 -3.06 -10.91
C TYR A 103 4.20 -4.27 -11.72
N PHE A 104 3.50 -5.40 -11.64
CA PHE A 104 3.76 -6.56 -12.52
C PHE A 104 3.59 -6.20 -13.99
N PHE A 105 2.47 -5.56 -14.36
CA PHE A 105 2.23 -5.11 -15.73
C PHE A 105 3.24 -4.06 -16.18
N ALA A 106 3.69 -3.17 -15.28
CA ALA A 106 4.74 -2.21 -15.60
C ALA A 106 6.07 -2.89 -15.95
N VAL A 107 6.49 -3.91 -15.20
CA VAL A 107 7.72 -4.68 -15.54
C VAL A 107 7.57 -5.38 -16.87
N VAL A 108 6.42 -6.02 -17.13
CA VAL A 108 6.15 -6.67 -18.42
C VAL A 108 6.21 -5.66 -19.57
N ALA A 109 5.62 -4.47 -19.40
CA ALA A 109 5.70 -3.41 -20.41
C ALA A 109 7.14 -2.93 -20.64
N LEU A 110 7.93 -2.74 -19.58
CA LEU A 110 9.35 -2.34 -19.69
C LEU A 110 10.20 -3.42 -20.36
N LEU A 111 9.90 -4.70 -20.13
CA LEU A 111 10.55 -5.83 -20.82
C LEU A 111 10.25 -5.83 -22.32
N LEU A 112 8.98 -5.65 -22.69
CA LEU A 112 8.55 -5.61 -24.10
C LEU A 112 9.14 -4.43 -24.88
N LEU A 113 9.44 -3.34 -24.17
CA LEU A 113 10.09 -2.15 -24.73
C LEU A 113 11.63 -2.22 -24.71
N GLU A 114 12.22 -3.30 -24.18
CA GLU A 114 13.68 -3.51 -24.08
C GLU A 114 14.45 -2.40 -23.31
N ILE A 115 13.74 -1.66 -22.43
CA ILE A 115 14.31 -0.55 -21.63
C ILE A 115 14.46 -0.90 -20.15
N LEU A 116 14.25 -2.17 -19.78
CA LEU A 116 14.31 -2.60 -18.39
C LEU A 116 15.76 -2.57 -17.88
N ASN A 117 16.05 -1.59 -17.03
CA ASN A 117 17.32 -1.50 -16.32
C ASN A 117 17.34 -2.39 -15.06
N PRO A 118 18.44 -3.08 -14.73
CA PRO A 118 18.55 -3.93 -13.53
C PRO A 118 18.20 -3.21 -12.22
N GLY A 119 18.56 -1.93 -12.11
CA GLY A 119 18.22 -1.10 -10.95
C GLY A 119 16.71 -0.85 -10.83
N VAL A 120 16.03 -0.60 -11.96
CA VAL A 120 14.57 -0.42 -11.99
C VAL A 120 13.87 -1.74 -11.65
N LEU A 121 14.33 -2.85 -12.20
CA LEU A 121 13.80 -4.18 -11.87
C LEU A 121 13.88 -4.45 -10.37
N LEU A 122 15.02 -4.19 -9.72
CA LEU A 122 15.19 -4.41 -8.28
C LEU A 122 14.21 -3.57 -7.47
N VAL A 123 14.04 -2.29 -7.81
CA VAL A 123 13.08 -1.40 -7.14
C VAL A 123 11.65 -1.91 -7.29
N VAL A 124 11.25 -2.29 -8.50
CA VAL A 124 9.88 -2.77 -8.73
C VAL A 124 9.63 -4.11 -8.02
N LEU A 125 10.59 -5.04 -8.03
CA LEU A 125 10.49 -6.29 -7.28
C LEU A 125 10.36 -6.05 -5.78
N ALA A 126 11.11 -5.08 -5.22
CA ALA A 126 10.99 -4.72 -3.82
C ALA A 126 9.59 -4.17 -3.49
N VAL A 127 9.04 -3.31 -4.35
CA VAL A 127 7.66 -2.79 -4.19
C VAL A 127 6.65 -3.93 -4.26
N MET A 128 6.73 -4.80 -5.27
CA MET A 128 5.84 -5.96 -5.40
C MET A 128 5.90 -6.88 -4.19
N LEU A 129 7.09 -7.13 -3.65
CA LEU A 129 7.27 -7.94 -2.44
C LEU A 129 6.57 -7.31 -1.24
N VAL A 130 6.76 -6.01 -1.01
CA VAL A 130 6.10 -5.28 0.07
C VAL A 130 4.58 -5.33 -0.10
N SER A 131 4.07 -5.09 -1.30
CA SER A 131 2.63 -5.14 -1.59
C SER A 131 2.06 -6.55 -1.40
N ALA A 132 2.79 -7.60 -1.79
CA ALA A 132 2.40 -8.98 -1.53
C ALA A 132 2.35 -9.31 -0.02
N VAL A 133 3.35 -8.86 0.75
CA VAL A 133 3.36 -9.03 2.21
C VAL A 133 2.18 -8.31 2.86
N VAL A 134 1.93 -7.04 2.49
CA VAL A 134 0.79 -6.27 3.01
C VAL A 134 -0.53 -6.94 2.65
N CYS A 135 -0.66 -7.45 1.43
CA CYS A 135 -1.83 -8.21 0.96
C CYS A 135 -2.08 -9.44 1.84
N ALA A 136 -1.05 -10.28 2.02
CA ALA A 136 -1.14 -11.52 2.80
C ALA A 136 -1.42 -11.25 4.29
N VAL A 137 -0.70 -10.31 4.90
CA VAL A 137 -0.88 -9.93 6.31
C VAL A 137 -2.28 -9.37 6.53
N SER A 138 -2.76 -8.48 5.67
CA SER A 138 -4.10 -7.90 5.81
C SER A 138 -5.21 -8.93 5.62
N ALA A 139 -5.05 -9.88 4.69
CA ALA A 139 -5.97 -10.99 4.53
C ALA A 139 -6.00 -11.91 5.75
N ALA A 140 -4.82 -12.28 6.27
CA ALA A 140 -4.70 -13.11 7.47
C ALA A 140 -5.32 -12.41 8.68
N LEU A 141 -5.02 -11.13 8.90
CA LEU A 141 -5.62 -10.34 9.97
C LEU A 141 -7.14 -10.23 9.82
N SER A 142 -7.65 -10.06 8.60
CA SER A 142 -9.09 -10.04 8.37
C SER A 142 -9.75 -11.33 8.86
N HIS A 143 -9.18 -12.48 8.51
CA HIS A 143 -9.72 -13.78 8.89
C HIS A 143 -9.65 -14.00 10.41
N LEU A 144 -8.54 -13.59 11.04
CA LEU A 144 -8.38 -13.68 12.50
C LEU A 144 -9.38 -12.79 13.25
N VAL A 145 -9.59 -11.56 12.79
CA VAL A 145 -10.55 -10.62 13.39
C VAL A 145 -11.99 -11.12 13.23
N GLU A 146 -12.32 -11.71 12.07
CA GLU A 146 -13.62 -12.33 11.79
C GLU A 146 -13.88 -13.52 12.72
N LYS A 147 -12.90 -14.43 12.87
CA LYS A 147 -13.00 -15.57 13.78
C LYS A 147 -13.14 -15.16 15.25
N ALA A 148 -12.38 -14.15 15.69
CA ALA A 148 -12.46 -13.63 17.05
C ALA A 148 -13.82 -13.00 17.35
N TYR A 149 -14.38 -12.26 16.40
CA TYR A 149 -15.72 -11.67 16.54
C TYR A 149 -16.80 -12.76 16.67
N LEU A 150 -16.77 -13.77 15.81
CA LEU A 150 -17.75 -14.87 15.85
C LEU A 150 -17.67 -15.68 17.16
N ALA A 151 -16.46 -15.94 17.67
CA ALA A 151 -16.28 -16.68 18.92
C ALA A 151 -16.86 -15.95 20.15
N VAL A 152 -16.79 -14.62 20.17
CA VAL A 152 -17.41 -13.81 21.23
C VAL A 152 -18.93 -13.86 21.11
N GLN A 153 -19.48 -13.73 19.90
CA GLN A 153 -20.92 -13.76 19.66
C GLN A 153 -21.55 -15.10 20.05
N ASP A 154 -20.92 -16.22 19.70
CA ASP A 154 -21.42 -17.57 20.00
C ASP A 154 -21.50 -17.81 21.51
N SER A 155 -20.53 -17.29 22.27
CA SER A 155 -20.50 -17.38 23.74
C SER A 155 -21.60 -16.57 24.45
N GLU A 156 -22.13 -15.54 23.80
CA GLU A 156 -23.26 -14.76 24.32
C GLU A 156 -24.60 -15.44 24.02
N ASP A 157 -24.72 -16.14 22.88
CA ASP A 157 -25.96 -16.83 22.48
C ASP A 157 -26.18 -18.15 23.24
N THR A 158 -25.12 -18.75 23.79
CA THR A 158 -25.22 -19.96 24.62
C THR A 158 -25.61 -19.70 26.08
N ARG A 159 -25.82 -18.44 26.49
CA ARG A 159 -25.98 -18.03 27.90
C ARG A 159 -27.37 -17.48 28.18
#